data_AF-A0A841I2D8-F1
#
_entry.id   AF-A0A841I2D8-F1
#
_cell.length_a   1.000
_cell.length_b   1.000
_cell.length_c   1.000
_cell.angle_alpha   90.00
_cell.angle_beta   90.00
_cell.angle_gamma   90.00
#
_symmetry.space_group_name_H-M   'P 1'
#
loop_
_entity.id
_entity.type
_entity.pdbx_description
1 polymer ?
#
loop_
_entity_poly.entity_id
_entity_poly.type
_entity_poly.pdbx_seq_one_letter_code
_entity_poly.pdbx_strand_id
1 'polypeptide(L)'
;MSELYRSVLEMVEQGKLTPEEAQELLLGLEAEEQAEFRSGPAPTGDPQERYAKPQETPPTASPRPQPPRPPRPPIELQRAGAPDPARGVRDAMRAQLQAARAQTREAYERQRQVQQQARAALRELRDQERDARRRERETRPGARRRVQQLIELSAHGISPEYVRSLRELGYTELSLDDIRDLGVHGITPEYLCELRKAGLGHLKPRELIEFGIHRVNPAQLAEFRALGYDLNARDIVAFSTHGVEPQYVRALHDAGLHDLEPSEVVQLALHGVRPEDARMYLGETL
;
A
#
# COMPACT_ATOMS: atom_id res chain seq x y z
N MET A 1 7.90 -37.47 25.21
CA MET A 1 8.97 -37.61 24.20
C MET A 1 8.39 -38.34 23.00
N SER A 2 8.05 -37.59 21.96
CA SER A 2 7.46 -38.10 20.71
C SER A 2 8.41 -39.11 20.02
N GLU A 3 7.86 -40.10 19.30
CA GLU A 3 8.66 -41.07 18.52
C GLU A 3 9.57 -40.39 17.49
N LEU A 4 9.16 -39.23 16.98
CA LEU A 4 9.96 -38.39 16.09
C LEU A 4 11.22 -37.84 16.76
N TYR A 5 11.15 -37.51 18.06
CA TYR A 5 12.30 -37.02 18.82
C TYR A 5 13.40 -38.09 18.93
N ARG A 6 13.00 -39.37 19.10
CA ARG A 6 13.96 -40.49 19.15
C ARG A 6 14.59 -40.75 17.79
N SER A 7 13.81 -40.68 16.71
CA SER A 7 14.29 -40.88 15.34
C SER A 7 15.35 -39.84 14.94
N VAL A 8 15.13 -38.56 15.28
CA VAL A 8 16.11 -37.50 14.99
C VAL A 8 17.43 -37.72 15.74
N LEU A 9 17.38 -38.18 16.99
CA LEU A 9 18.61 -38.51 17.76
C LEU A 9 19.36 -39.72 17.18
N GLU A 10 18.66 -40.78 16.75
CA GLU A 10 19.28 -41.92 16.09
C GLU A 10 19.96 -41.55 14.77
N MET A 11 19.41 -40.59 14.01
CA MET A 11 20.03 -40.13 12.77
C MET A 11 21.31 -39.32 13.00
N VAL A 12 21.43 -38.63 14.14
CA VAL A 12 22.68 -37.96 14.56
C VAL A 12 23.72 -38.99 14.97
N GLU A 13 23.33 -40.03 15.71
CA GLU A 13 24.25 -41.12 16.08
C GLU A 13 24.75 -41.90 14.86
N GLN A 14 23.93 -42.02 13.82
CA GLN A 14 24.32 -42.62 12.53
C GLN A 14 25.11 -41.66 11.62
N GLY A 15 25.36 -40.42 12.05
CA GLY A 15 26.10 -39.42 11.29
C GLY A 15 25.39 -38.90 10.04
N LYS A 16 24.08 -39.16 9.91
CA LYS A 16 23.26 -38.74 8.77
C LYS A 16 22.74 -37.31 8.91
N LEU A 17 22.81 -36.77 10.13
CA LEU A 17 22.43 -35.41 10.48
C LEU A 17 23.52 -34.83 11.38
N THR A 18 23.90 -33.58 11.13
CA THR A 18 24.80 -32.86 12.04
C THR A 18 24.05 -32.45 13.32
N PRO A 19 24.75 -32.24 14.45
CA PRO A 19 24.12 -31.80 15.70
C PRO A 19 23.35 -30.48 15.56
N GLU A 20 23.79 -29.59 14.66
CA GLU A 20 23.16 -28.30 14.39
C GLU A 20 21.85 -28.46 13.62
N GLU A 21 21.84 -29.30 12.57
CA GLU A 21 20.62 -29.61 11.81
C GLU A 21 19.58 -30.35 12.66
N ALA A 22 20.04 -31.22 13.57
CA ALA A 22 19.16 -31.89 14.51
C ALA A 22 18.54 -30.92 15.54
N GLN A 23 19.30 -29.93 16.03
CA GLN A 23 18.75 -28.90 16.90
C GLN A 23 17.66 -28.09 16.19
N GLU A 24 17.83 -27.76 14.92
CA GLU A 24 16.84 -27.01 14.15
C GLU A 24 15.54 -27.80 13.95
N LEU A 25 15.65 -29.10 13.63
CA LEU A 25 14.49 -29.98 13.49
C LEU A 25 13.76 -30.20 14.82
N LEU A 26 14.49 -30.35 15.93
CA LEU A 26 13.90 -30.53 17.26
C LEU A 26 13.19 -29.25 17.75
N LEU A 27 13.76 -28.07 17.49
CA LEU A 27 13.12 -26.79 17.79
C LEU A 27 11.82 -26.58 16.99
N GLY A 28 11.77 -27.09 15.75
CA GLY A 28 10.55 -27.09 14.93
C GLY A 28 9.44 -27.97 15.51
N LEU A 29 9.77 -29.17 16.00
CA LEU A 29 8.82 -30.10 16.61
C LEU A 29 8.24 -29.56 17.93
N GLU A 30 9.03 -28.85 18.74
CA GLU A 30 8.56 -28.19 19.96
C GLU A 30 7.58 -27.04 19.68
N ALA A 31 7.69 -26.40 18.51
CA ALA A 31 6.78 -25.32 18.10
C ALA A 31 5.41 -25.86 17.64
N GLU A 32 5.37 -27.03 17.00
CA GLU A 32 4.11 -27.69 16.60
C GLU A 32 3.35 -28.26 17.81
N GLU A 33 4.05 -28.87 18.78
CA GLU A 33 3.42 -29.40 20.01
C GLU A 33 2.80 -28.26 20.86
N GLN A 34 3.40 -27.06 20.83
CA GLN A 34 2.86 -25.85 21.47
C GLN A 34 1.69 -25.22 20.70
N ALA A 35 1.56 -25.50 19.40
CA ALA A 35 0.45 -25.02 18.58
C ALA A 35 -0.81 -25.88 18.78
N GLU A 36 -0.68 -27.21 18.90
CA GLU A 36 -1.80 -28.11 19.24
C GLU A 36 -2.40 -27.81 20.62
N PHE A 37 -1.59 -27.41 21.60
CA PHE A 37 -2.07 -27.03 22.93
C PHE A 37 -2.89 -25.71 22.93
N ARG A 38 -2.77 -24.89 21.86
CA ARG A 38 -3.52 -23.63 21.72
C ARG A 38 -4.86 -23.78 21.00
N SER A 39 -5.16 -24.93 20.39
CA SER A 39 -6.41 -25.18 19.65
C SER A 39 -7.38 -26.14 20.38
N GLY A 40 -7.51 -26.01 21.71
CA GLY A 40 -8.62 -26.61 22.45
C GLY A 40 -9.95 -25.87 22.17
N PRO A 41 -11.11 -26.54 22.25
CA PRO A 41 -12.39 -25.93 21.88
C PRO A 41 -12.72 -24.72 22.78
N ALA A 42 -13.24 -23.66 22.16
CA ALA A 42 -13.63 -22.43 22.84
C ALA A 42 -14.67 -22.70 23.95
N PRO A 43 -14.56 -22.05 25.12
CA PRO A 43 -15.55 -22.21 26.18
C PRO A 43 -16.85 -21.49 25.80
N THR A 44 -17.89 -22.24 25.47
CA THR A 44 -19.28 -21.77 25.49
C THR A 44 -19.74 -21.67 26.95
N GLY A 45 -19.88 -20.45 27.46
CA GLY A 45 -20.46 -20.17 28.78
C GLY A 45 -20.52 -18.66 29.09
N ASP A 46 -21.68 -18.22 29.58
CA ASP A 46 -22.10 -16.84 29.85
C ASP A 46 -21.11 -16.04 30.76
N PRO A 47 -20.80 -14.74 30.51
CA PRO A 47 -19.76 -14.02 31.22
C PRO A 47 -20.04 -13.64 32.69
N GLN A 48 -21.17 -14.02 33.29
CA GLN A 48 -21.57 -13.52 34.62
C GLN A 48 -21.40 -14.46 35.82
N GLU A 49 -20.87 -15.69 35.66
CA GLU A 49 -20.71 -16.62 36.81
C GLU A 49 -19.27 -16.92 37.25
N ARG A 50 -18.29 -16.07 36.91
CA ARG A 50 -16.87 -16.25 37.35
C ARG A 50 -16.43 -15.36 38.51
N TYR A 51 -17.34 -15.04 39.43
CA TYR A 51 -16.97 -14.51 40.75
C TYR A 51 -17.19 -15.56 41.83
N ALA A 52 -16.25 -16.51 41.92
CA ALA A 52 -16.06 -17.29 43.14
C ALA A 52 -15.26 -16.44 44.15
N LYS A 53 -15.78 -16.39 45.37
CA LYS A 53 -15.40 -15.56 46.52
C LYS A 53 -13.89 -15.54 46.84
N PRO A 54 -13.37 -14.48 47.50
CA PRO A 54 -12.02 -14.47 48.04
C PRO A 54 -11.81 -15.65 49.00
N GLN A 55 -10.71 -16.37 48.84
CA GLN A 55 -10.30 -17.39 49.80
C GLN A 55 -10.07 -16.72 51.15
N GLU A 56 -10.95 -17.03 52.10
CA GLU A 56 -10.77 -16.73 53.51
C GLU A 56 -9.46 -17.38 53.99
N THR A 57 -8.62 -16.59 54.66
CA THR A 57 -7.48 -17.11 55.42
C THR A 57 -7.95 -18.18 56.39
N PRO A 58 -7.18 -19.26 56.61
CA PRO A 58 -7.56 -20.29 57.56
C PRO A 58 -7.78 -19.66 58.96
N PRO A 59 -8.79 -20.10 59.73
CA PRO A 59 -9.05 -19.55 61.05
C PRO A 59 -7.85 -19.79 61.97
N THR A 60 -7.43 -18.73 62.65
CA THR A 60 -6.52 -18.78 63.80
C THR A 60 -7.04 -19.80 64.80
N ALA A 61 -6.32 -20.90 64.98
CA ALA A 61 -6.61 -21.85 66.05
C ALA A 61 -6.43 -21.15 67.40
N SER A 62 -7.50 -21.03 68.18
CA SER A 62 -7.43 -20.63 69.58
C SER A 62 -6.45 -21.55 70.34
N PRO A 63 -5.54 -21.00 71.17
CA PRO A 63 -4.60 -21.83 71.91
C PRO A 63 -5.36 -22.65 72.98
N ARG A 64 -5.14 -23.96 73.02
CA ARG A 64 -5.59 -24.83 74.12
C ARG A 64 -5.01 -24.31 75.46
N PRO A 65 -5.75 -24.35 76.58
CA PRO A 65 -5.19 -24.03 77.89
C PRO A 65 -4.10 -25.05 78.24
N GLN A 66 -2.89 -24.56 78.52
CA GLN A 66 -1.79 -25.38 79.05
C GLN A 66 -1.99 -25.55 80.57
N PRO A 67 -1.73 -26.74 81.17
CA PRO A 67 -1.77 -26.91 82.61
C PRO A 67 -0.70 -26.05 83.31
N PRO A 68 -0.90 -25.66 84.58
CA PRO A 68 0.05 -24.81 85.30
C PRO A 68 1.44 -25.47 85.38
N ARG A 69 2.47 -24.71 84.99
CA ARG A 69 3.87 -25.15 85.11
C ARG A 69 4.24 -25.35 86.59
N PRO A 70 4.96 -26.42 86.96
CA PRO A 70 5.48 -26.55 88.32
C PRO A 70 6.44 -25.39 88.65
N PRO A 71 6.57 -25.00 89.94
CA PRO A 71 7.48 -23.93 90.33
C PRO A 71 8.92 -24.26 89.93
N ARG A 72 9.61 -23.28 89.34
CA ARG A 72 11.02 -23.41 88.96
C ARG A 72 11.86 -23.70 90.22
N PRO A 73 12.82 -24.63 90.18
CA PRO A 73 13.80 -24.76 91.26
C PRO A 73 14.60 -23.45 91.43
N PRO A 74 15.15 -23.16 92.62
CA PRO A 74 15.97 -21.97 92.83
C PRO A 74 17.09 -21.94 91.79
N ILE A 75 17.29 -20.78 91.18
CA ILE A 75 18.39 -20.53 90.24
C ILE A 75 19.70 -20.74 91.00
N GLU A 76 20.40 -21.85 90.77
CA GLU A 76 21.82 -21.89 91.06
C GLU A 76 22.51 -20.88 90.16
N LEU A 77 23.16 -19.89 90.77
CA LEU A 77 24.07 -18.98 90.09
C LEU A 77 25.12 -19.79 89.32
N GLN A 78 24.88 -19.98 88.02
CA GLN A 78 25.90 -20.47 87.10
C GLN A 78 27.03 -19.45 87.09
N ARG A 79 28.17 -19.85 87.68
CA ARG A 79 29.44 -19.16 87.52
C ARG A 79 29.65 -18.84 86.05
N ALA A 80 29.96 -17.59 85.74
CA ALA A 80 30.31 -17.14 84.40
C ALA A 80 31.38 -18.07 83.81
N GLY A 81 30.98 -18.89 82.84
CA GLY A 81 31.89 -19.71 82.06
C GLY A 81 32.88 -18.81 81.33
N ALA A 82 34.16 -19.19 81.32
CA ALA A 82 35.22 -18.49 80.61
C ALA A 82 34.81 -18.20 79.14
N PRO A 83 35.24 -17.06 78.56
CA PRO A 83 34.87 -16.72 77.19
C PRO A 83 35.30 -17.82 76.23
N ASP A 84 34.33 -18.39 75.50
CA ASP A 84 34.57 -19.40 74.47
C ASP A 84 35.37 -18.75 73.32
N PRO A 85 36.66 -19.11 73.15
CA PRO A 85 37.52 -18.49 72.15
C PRO A 85 37.06 -18.76 70.71
N ALA A 86 36.18 -19.75 70.49
CA ALA A 86 35.63 -20.07 69.17
C ALA A 86 34.38 -19.23 68.82
N ARG A 87 33.88 -18.36 69.71
CA ARG A 87 32.68 -17.53 69.46
C ARG A 87 32.95 -16.44 68.43
N GLY A 88 34.07 -15.72 68.54
CA GLY A 88 34.44 -14.66 67.59
C GLY A 88 34.64 -15.17 66.17
N VAL A 89 35.20 -16.37 66.01
CA VAL A 89 35.39 -17.03 64.71
C VAL A 89 34.05 -17.41 64.08
N ARG A 90 33.11 -17.94 64.86
CA ARG A 90 31.75 -18.28 64.37
C ARG A 90 30.95 -17.03 63.96
N ASP A 91 31.08 -15.94 64.70
CA ASP A 91 30.42 -14.68 64.38
C ASP A 91 31.00 -14.03 63.11
N ALA A 92 32.33 -14.07 62.93
CA ALA A 92 32.99 -13.62 61.70
C ALA A 92 32.58 -14.44 60.47
N MET A 93 32.54 -15.77 60.60
CA MET A 93 32.05 -16.68 59.54
C MET A 93 30.59 -16.38 59.18
N ARG A 94 29.72 -16.14 60.17
CA ARG A 94 28.32 -15.77 59.95
C ARG A 94 28.19 -14.43 59.21
N ALA A 95 28.99 -13.43 59.56
CA ALA A 95 29.02 -12.13 58.90
C ALA A 95 29.51 -12.24 57.45
N GLN A 96 30.56 -13.03 57.18
CA GLN A 96 31.02 -13.31 55.81
C GLN A 96 29.95 -13.99 54.97
N LEU A 97 29.25 -14.98 55.52
CA LEU A 97 28.16 -15.67 54.81
C LEU A 97 26.99 -14.74 54.50
N GLN A 98 26.68 -13.79 55.40
CA GLN A 98 25.65 -12.77 55.17
C GLN A 98 26.07 -11.79 54.07
N ALA A 99 27.33 -11.33 54.08
CA ALA A 99 27.87 -10.45 53.05
C ALA A 99 27.89 -11.14 51.67
N ALA A 100 28.32 -12.40 51.60
CA ALA A 100 28.30 -13.19 50.38
C ALA A 100 26.87 -13.33 49.82
N ARG A 101 25.88 -13.64 50.68
CA ARG A 101 24.45 -13.72 50.30
C ARG A 101 23.89 -12.38 49.82
N ALA A 102 24.28 -11.27 50.45
CA ALA A 102 23.88 -9.93 50.01
C ALA A 102 24.46 -9.62 48.62
N GLN A 103 25.74 -9.90 48.39
CA GLN A 103 26.37 -9.74 47.08
C GLN A 103 25.70 -10.62 46.00
N THR A 104 25.31 -11.85 46.33
CA THR A 104 24.61 -12.73 45.38
C THR A 104 23.22 -12.17 45.05
N ARG A 105 22.51 -11.64 46.04
CA ARG A 105 21.20 -11.00 45.86
C ARG A 105 21.30 -9.74 45.01
N GLU A 106 22.29 -8.88 45.26
CA GLU A 106 22.54 -7.68 44.45
C GLU A 106 22.89 -8.04 43.01
N ALA A 107 23.71 -9.07 42.78
CA ALA A 107 24.01 -9.56 41.44
C ALA A 107 22.73 -10.03 40.70
N TYR A 108 21.85 -10.75 41.39
CA TYR A 108 20.56 -11.19 40.86
C TYR A 108 19.63 -10.02 40.55
N GLU A 109 19.56 -9.01 41.43
CA GLU A 109 18.74 -7.82 41.24
C GLU A 109 19.25 -6.98 40.06
N ARG A 110 20.58 -6.81 39.92
CA ARG A 110 21.19 -6.17 38.74
C ARG A 110 20.86 -6.92 37.45
N GLN A 111 21.01 -8.24 37.45
CA GLN A 111 20.68 -9.05 36.27
C GLN A 111 19.20 -8.94 35.89
N ARG A 112 18.30 -8.94 36.89
CA ARG A 112 16.86 -8.76 36.68
C ARG A 112 16.54 -7.38 36.11
N GLN A 113 17.19 -6.32 36.60
CA GLN A 113 17.03 -4.97 36.06
C GLN A 113 17.47 -4.89 34.60
N VAL A 114 18.63 -5.46 34.27
CA VAL A 114 19.12 -5.52 32.88
C VAL A 114 18.13 -6.27 31.98
N GLN A 115 17.59 -7.41 32.43
CA GLN A 115 16.57 -8.15 31.66
C GLN A 115 15.27 -7.36 31.49
N GLN A 116 14.84 -6.60 32.51
CA GLN A 116 13.65 -5.76 32.43
C GLN A 116 13.85 -4.59 31.46
N GLN A 117 15.00 -3.92 31.53
CA GLN A 117 15.38 -2.86 30.61
C GLN A 117 15.46 -3.36 29.16
N ALA A 118 16.10 -4.52 28.94
CA ALA A 118 16.17 -5.13 27.61
C ALA A 118 14.78 -5.46 27.04
N ARG A 119 13.87 -5.99 27.86
CA ARG A 119 12.48 -6.27 27.45
C ARG A 119 11.70 -5.00 27.13
N ALA A 120 11.91 -3.92 27.90
CA ALA A 120 11.28 -2.62 27.63
C ALA A 120 11.80 -2.02 26.32
N ALA A 121 13.12 -2.00 26.12
CA ALA A 121 13.75 -1.51 24.90
C ALA A 121 13.26 -2.27 23.65
N LEU A 122 13.12 -3.60 23.72
CA LEU A 122 12.57 -4.42 22.62
C LEU A 122 11.09 -4.14 22.32
N ARG A 123 10.31 -3.66 23.29
CA ARG A 123 8.92 -3.22 23.04
C ARG A 123 8.92 -1.86 22.36
N GLU A 124 9.70 -0.92 22.86
CA GLU A 124 9.85 0.42 22.25
C GLU A 124 10.34 0.34 20.81
N LEU A 125 11.34 -0.49 20.50
CA LEU A 125 11.82 -0.69 19.14
C LEU A 125 10.72 -1.24 18.21
N ARG A 126 9.92 -2.21 18.69
CA ARG A 126 8.78 -2.73 17.91
C ARG A 126 7.70 -1.68 17.66
N ASP A 127 7.43 -0.83 18.65
CA ASP A 127 6.49 0.27 18.50
C ASP A 127 7.03 1.33 17.53
N GLN A 128 8.32 1.69 17.63
CA GLN A 128 9.00 2.59 16.71
C GLN A 128 9.00 2.06 15.26
N GLU A 129 9.25 0.77 15.05
CA GLU A 129 9.19 0.16 13.71
C GLU A 129 7.77 0.17 13.12
N ARG A 130 6.75 -0.13 13.95
CA ARG A 130 5.35 -0.03 13.53
C ARG A 130 5.00 1.39 13.11
N ASP A 131 5.40 2.38 13.90
CA ASP A 131 5.16 3.79 13.60
C ASP A 131 5.93 4.25 12.38
N ALA A 132 7.17 3.79 12.18
CA ALA A 132 7.95 4.05 10.97
C ALA A 132 7.26 3.48 9.73
N ARG A 133 6.77 2.24 9.77
CA ARG A 133 6.01 1.62 8.66
C ARG A 133 4.70 2.34 8.38
N ARG A 134 4.00 2.82 9.42
CA ARG A 134 2.77 3.63 9.29
C ARG A 134 3.09 4.95 8.60
N ARG A 135 4.13 5.66 9.06
CA ARG A 135 4.61 6.91 8.45
C ARG A 135 5.02 6.69 7.01
N GLU A 136 5.80 5.64 6.70
CA GLU A 136 6.21 5.29 5.34
C GLU A 136 5.02 5.05 4.39
N ARG A 137 3.96 4.38 4.87
CA ARG A 137 2.71 4.22 4.10
C ARG A 137 2.00 5.54 3.84
N GLU A 138 1.97 6.44 4.82
CA GLU A 138 1.32 7.76 4.73
C GLU A 138 2.15 8.77 3.92
N THR A 139 3.47 8.69 3.96
CA THR A 139 4.40 9.59 3.28
C THR A 139 4.84 9.09 1.92
N ARG A 140 4.36 7.94 1.43
CA ARG A 140 4.61 7.47 0.05
C ARG A 140 4.30 8.62 -0.93
N PRO A 141 5.32 9.25 -1.54
CA PRO A 141 5.14 10.50 -2.28
C PRO A 141 4.17 10.38 -3.49
N GLY A 142 3.86 9.15 -3.92
CA GLY A 142 2.93 8.87 -5.00
C GLY A 142 1.47 8.60 -4.58
N ALA A 143 1.14 8.36 -3.32
CA ALA A 143 -0.22 7.97 -2.94
C ALA A 143 -1.21 9.14 -3.06
N ARG A 144 -0.90 10.29 -2.44
CA ARG A 144 -1.71 11.51 -2.55
C ARG A 144 -1.80 12.02 -4.00
N ARG A 145 -0.68 12.00 -4.73
CA ARG A 145 -0.64 12.38 -6.15
C ARG A 145 -1.57 11.52 -7.01
N ARG A 146 -1.56 10.19 -6.82
CA ARG A 146 -2.45 9.27 -7.56
C ARG A 146 -3.92 9.50 -7.24
N VAL A 147 -4.26 9.73 -5.96
CA VAL A 147 -5.65 10.07 -5.58
C VAL A 147 -6.08 11.38 -6.25
N GLN A 148 -5.21 12.40 -6.25
CA GLN A 148 -5.48 13.67 -6.90
C GLN A 148 -5.72 13.50 -8.41
N GLN A 149 -4.88 12.69 -9.08
CA GLN A 149 -5.03 12.39 -10.51
C GLN A 149 -6.35 11.67 -10.82
N LEU A 150 -6.78 10.74 -9.97
CA LEU A 150 -8.07 10.05 -10.16
C LEU A 150 -9.26 11.01 -9.98
N ILE A 151 -9.18 11.91 -9.00
CA ILE A 151 -10.18 12.96 -8.80
C ILE A 151 -10.23 13.88 -10.03
N GLU A 152 -9.08 14.30 -10.56
CA GLU A 152 -9.00 15.14 -11.76
C GLU A 152 -9.64 14.47 -12.96
N LEU A 153 -9.30 13.21 -13.26
CA LEU A 153 -9.92 12.47 -14.36
C LEU A 153 -11.45 12.39 -14.19
N SER A 154 -11.91 12.02 -13.00
CA SER A 154 -13.34 11.94 -12.71
C SER A 154 -14.04 13.29 -12.83
N ALA A 155 -13.40 14.39 -12.42
CA ALA A 155 -13.97 15.74 -12.51
C ALA A 155 -14.16 16.19 -13.97
N HIS A 156 -13.32 15.69 -14.89
CA HIS A 156 -13.45 15.91 -16.33
C HIS A 156 -14.34 14.86 -17.03
N GLY A 157 -15.06 14.02 -16.26
CA GLY A 157 -15.99 13.02 -16.80
C GLY A 157 -15.32 11.81 -17.43
N ILE A 158 -14.02 11.59 -17.17
CA ILE A 158 -13.26 10.50 -17.78
C ILE A 158 -13.48 9.23 -16.99
N SER A 159 -14.14 8.26 -17.63
CA SER A 159 -14.47 6.98 -17.02
C SER A 159 -13.41 5.90 -17.32
N PRO A 160 -13.31 4.86 -16.48
CA PRO A 160 -12.50 3.67 -16.80
C PRO A 160 -12.92 3.00 -18.12
N GLU A 161 -14.21 3.06 -18.45
CA GLU A 161 -14.77 2.57 -19.71
C GLU A 161 -14.18 3.33 -20.90
N TYR A 162 -14.13 4.67 -20.83
CA TYR A 162 -13.51 5.50 -21.86
C TYR A 162 -12.05 5.11 -22.11
N VAL A 163 -11.27 4.94 -21.04
CA VAL A 163 -9.86 4.52 -21.14
C VAL A 163 -9.72 3.13 -21.76
N ARG A 164 -10.63 2.19 -21.45
CA ARG A 164 -10.65 0.87 -22.11
C ARG A 164 -10.96 0.98 -23.60
N SER A 165 -11.96 1.77 -23.98
CA SER A 165 -12.31 1.99 -25.38
C SER A 165 -11.15 2.59 -26.19
N LEU A 166 -10.42 3.56 -25.62
CA LEU A 166 -9.21 4.11 -26.26
C LEU A 166 -8.16 3.03 -26.53
N ARG A 167 -7.93 2.12 -25.57
CA ARG A 167 -6.98 1.01 -25.73
C ARG A 167 -7.44 0.00 -26.78
N GLU A 168 -8.73 -0.33 -26.81
CA GLU A 168 -9.32 -1.23 -27.83
C GLU A 168 -9.20 -0.64 -29.25
N LEU A 169 -9.25 0.69 -29.36
CA LEU A 169 -9.01 1.40 -30.62
C LEU A 169 -7.52 1.48 -31.00
N GLY A 170 -6.61 1.01 -30.15
CA GLY A 170 -5.17 0.94 -30.41
C GLY A 170 -4.34 2.02 -29.72
N TYR A 171 -4.95 2.91 -28.92
CA TYR A 171 -4.25 3.94 -28.17
C TYR A 171 -3.79 3.39 -26.81
N THR A 172 -2.76 2.56 -26.83
CA THR A 172 -2.24 1.87 -25.63
C THR A 172 -1.17 2.63 -24.87
N GLU A 173 -0.49 3.56 -25.54
CA GLU A 173 0.64 4.34 -24.99
C GLU A 173 0.25 5.81 -24.73
N LEU A 174 -0.89 6.03 -24.08
CA LEU A 174 -1.33 7.37 -23.67
C LEU A 174 -0.88 7.68 -22.25
N SER A 175 -0.35 8.88 -22.03
CA SER A 175 -0.15 9.41 -20.69
C SER A 175 -1.49 9.79 -20.05
N LEU A 176 -1.51 10.00 -18.73
CA LEU A 176 -2.71 10.48 -18.04
C LEU A 176 -3.13 11.87 -18.53
N ASP A 177 -2.16 12.73 -18.87
CA ASP A 177 -2.42 14.05 -19.43
C ASP A 177 -3.03 13.93 -20.84
N ASP A 178 -2.56 13.00 -21.68
CA ASP A 178 -3.16 12.77 -23.00
C ASP A 178 -4.62 12.32 -22.88
N ILE A 179 -4.90 11.36 -21.99
CA ILE A 179 -6.27 10.88 -21.75
C ILE A 179 -7.16 12.02 -21.28
N ARG A 180 -6.64 12.87 -20.39
CA ARG A 180 -7.35 14.06 -19.92
C ARG A 180 -7.68 14.99 -21.07
N ASP A 181 -6.67 15.37 -21.85
CA ASP A 181 -6.80 16.38 -22.88
C ASP A 181 -7.71 15.88 -24.02
N LEU A 182 -7.63 14.60 -24.39
CA LEU A 182 -8.57 13.97 -25.33
C LEU A 182 -10.03 14.08 -24.83
N GLY A 183 -10.28 13.75 -23.57
CA GLY A 183 -11.61 13.85 -22.97
C GLY A 183 -12.13 15.28 -22.91
N VAL A 184 -11.28 16.23 -22.48
CA VAL A 184 -11.62 17.67 -22.39
C VAL A 184 -11.95 18.26 -23.76
N HIS A 185 -11.24 17.84 -24.81
CA HIS A 185 -11.49 18.27 -26.18
C HIS A 185 -12.56 17.46 -26.91
N GLY A 186 -13.33 16.65 -26.19
CA GLY A 186 -14.51 15.96 -26.72
C GLY A 186 -14.19 14.79 -27.65
N ILE A 187 -12.99 14.22 -27.58
CA ILE A 187 -12.61 13.07 -28.39
C ILE A 187 -13.26 11.82 -27.81
N THR A 188 -14.33 11.35 -28.46
CA THR A 188 -15.05 10.13 -28.06
C THR A 188 -14.58 8.90 -28.84
N PRO A 189 -14.79 7.67 -28.33
CA PRO A 189 -14.52 6.45 -29.07
C PRO A 189 -15.28 6.39 -30.41
N GLU A 190 -16.51 6.91 -30.45
CA GLU A 190 -17.31 7.01 -31.68
C GLU A 190 -16.66 7.95 -32.69
N TYR A 191 -16.18 9.10 -32.24
CA TYR A 191 -15.45 10.05 -33.08
C TYR A 191 -14.20 9.42 -33.70
N LEU A 192 -13.43 8.66 -32.91
CA LEU A 192 -12.25 7.93 -33.39
C LEU A 192 -12.61 6.84 -34.42
N CYS A 193 -13.74 6.15 -34.22
CA CYS A 193 -14.25 5.19 -35.21
C CYS A 193 -14.60 5.87 -36.54
N GLU A 194 -15.26 7.04 -36.51
CA GLU A 194 -15.59 7.79 -37.72
C GLU A 194 -14.33 8.31 -38.43
N LEU A 195 -13.32 8.80 -37.68
CA LEU A 195 -12.02 9.16 -38.26
C LEU A 195 -11.34 7.97 -38.94
N ARG A 196 -11.37 6.78 -38.32
CA ARG A 196 -10.82 5.56 -38.94
C ARG A 196 -11.56 5.20 -40.22
N LYS A 197 -12.90 5.31 -40.27
CA LYS A 197 -13.70 5.10 -41.48
C LYS A 197 -13.37 6.13 -42.57
N ALA A 198 -13.05 7.36 -42.19
CA ALA A 198 -12.60 8.40 -43.10
C ALA A 198 -11.16 8.17 -43.63
N GLY A 199 -10.45 7.13 -43.16
CA GLY A 199 -9.09 6.80 -43.58
C GLY A 199 -7.99 7.34 -42.65
N LEU A 200 -8.36 7.97 -41.52
CA LEU A 200 -7.44 8.57 -40.54
C LEU A 200 -7.27 7.65 -39.32
N GLY A 201 -6.76 6.44 -39.55
CA GLY A 201 -6.66 5.41 -38.51
C GLY A 201 -5.44 5.48 -37.57
N HIS A 202 -4.47 6.36 -37.87
CA HIS A 202 -3.16 6.39 -37.21
C HIS A 202 -2.75 7.80 -36.75
N LEU A 203 -3.71 8.58 -36.25
CA LEU A 203 -3.42 9.92 -35.72
C LEU A 203 -2.71 9.82 -34.36
N LYS A 204 -1.76 10.71 -34.12
CA LYS A 204 -1.12 10.87 -32.82
C LYS A 204 -2.07 11.57 -31.85
N PRO A 205 -1.89 11.40 -30.52
CA PRO A 205 -2.75 12.04 -29.52
C PRO A 205 -2.86 13.55 -29.70
N ARG A 206 -1.74 14.22 -30.03
CA ARG A 206 -1.70 15.66 -30.30
C ARG A 206 -2.55 16.06 -31.51
N GLU A 207 -2.56 15.27 -32.58
CA GLU A 207 -3.37 15.54 -33.78
C GLU A 207 -4.86 15.38 -33.47
N LEU A 208 -5.23 14.36 -32.68
CA LEU A 208 -6.61 14.19 -32.20
C LEU A 208 -7.07 15.37 -31.35
N ILE A 209 -6.21 15.85 -30.45
CA ILE A 209 -6.48 17.04 -29.63
C ILE A 209 -6.71 18.26 -30.52
N GLU A 210 -5.85 18.49 -31.51
CA GLU A 210 -6.04 19.58 -32.48
C GLU A 210 -7.36 19.44 -33.25
N PHE A 211 -7.72 18.23 -33.67
CA PHE A 211 -9.01 17.97 -34.34
C PHE A 211 -10.21 18.33 -33.45
N GLY A 212 -10.14 18.00 -32.15
CA GLY A 212 -11.17 18.36 -31.17
C GLY A 212 -11.27 19.88 -30.95
N ILE A 213 -10.12 20.55 -30.80
CA ILE A 213 -10.05 22.02 -30.63
C ILE A 213 -10.68 22.73 -31.83
N HIS A 214 -10.35 22.29 -33.03
CA HIS A 214 -10.81 22.90 -34.29
C HIS A 214 -12.14 22.31 -34.80
N ARG A 215 -12.79 21.45 -34.01
CA ARG A 215 -14.10 20.83 -34.31
C ARG A 215 -14.17 20.17 -35.69
N VAL A 216 -13.12 19.44 -36.04
CA VAL A 216 -13.08 18.69 -37.29
C VAL A 216 -14.24 17.70 -37.36
N ASN A 217 -15.01 17.72 -38.44
CA ASN A 217 -16.13 16.82 -38.66
C ASN A 217 -15.73 15.68 -39.63
N PRO A 218 -15.63 14.41 -39.16
CA PRO A 218 -15.24 13.28 -39.99
C PRO A 218 -16.17 13.04 -41.20
N ALA A 219 -17.44 13.43 -41.10
CA ALA A 219 -18.40 13.24 -42.18
C ALA A 219 -18.05 14.08 -43.43
N GLN A 220 -17.54 15.30 -43.23
CA GLN A 220 -17.14 16.20 -44.32
C GLN A 220 -15.90 15.69 -45.07
N LEU A 221 -15.05 14.89 -44.43
CA LEU A 221 -13.81 14.39 -45.04
C LEU A 221 -14.08 13.49 -46.25
N ALA A 222 -15.14 12.68 -46.19
CA ALA A 222 -15.56 11.85 -47.32
C ALA A 222 -16.05 12.72 -48.49
N GLU A 223 -16.72 13.84 -48.21
CA GLU A 223 -17.18 14.79 -49.23
C GLU A 223 -16.01 15.53 -49.88
N PHE A 224 -15.02 15.98 -49.11
CA PHE A 224 -13.80 16.59 -49.66
C PHE A 224 -13.04 15.62 -50.57
N ARG A 225 -12.94 14.34 -50.18
CA ARG A 225 -12.35 13.31 -51.03
C ARG A 225 -13.13 13.10 -52.32
N ALA A 226 -14.46 13.13 -52.28
CA ALA A 226 -15.30 13.04 -53.47
C ALA A 226 -15.16 14.26 -54.40
N LEU A 227 -14.79 15.42 -53.84
CA LEU A 227 -14.45 16.63 -54.58
C LEU A 227 -13.00 16.63 -55.11
N GLY A 228 -12.23 15.56 -54.86
CA GLY A 228 -10.88 15.39 -55.37
C GLY A 228 -9.76 15.79 -54.41
N TYR A 229 -10.08 16.15 -53.17
CA TYR A 229 -9.09 16.58 -52.18
C TYR A 229 -8.62 15.41 -51.29
N ASP A 230 -7.33 15.08 -51.36
CA ASP A 230 -6.66 14.18 -50.40
C ASP A 230 -6.00 15.00 -49.30
N LEU A 231 -6.79 15.40 -48.30
CA LEU A 231 -6.35 16.31 -47.24
C LEU A 231 -5.53 15.57 -46.19
N ASN A 232 -4.34 16.11 -45.86
CA ASN A 232 -3.59 15.66 -44.68
C ASN A 232 -4.15 16.32 -43.40
N ALA A 233 -3.67 15.89 -42.22
CA ALA A 233 -4.15 16.40 -40.93
C ALA A 233 -4.07 17.94 -40.79
N ARG A 234 -3.02 18.56 -41.34
CA ARG A 234 -2.85 20.02 -41.31
C ARG A 234 -3.88 20.72 -42.19
N ASP A 235 -4.14 20.18 -43.38
CA ASP A 235 -5.13 20.76 -44.30
C ASP A 235 -6.55 20.64 -43.73
N ILE A 236 -6.86 19.50 -43.10
CA ILE A 236 -8.14 19.27 -42.42
C ILE A 236 -8.36 20.31 -41.32
N VAL A 237 -7.35 20.53 -40.47
CA VAL A 237 -7.43 21.55 -39.41
C VAL A 237 -7.57 22.95 -39.99
N ALA A 238 -6.87 23.26 -41.08
CA ALA A 238 -6.99 24.55 -41.76
C ALA A 238 -8.40 24.77 -42.33
N PHE A 239 -8.98 23.76 -42.99
CA PHE A 239 -10.33 23.80 -43.54
C PHE A 239 -11.34 24.05 -42.42
N SER A 240 -11.28 23.30 -41.31
CA SER A 240 -12.20 23.49 -40.19
C SER A 240 -12.00 24.84 -39.48
N THR A 241 -10.75 25.31 -39.32
CA THR A 241 -10.45 26.61 -38.69
C THR A 241 -10.99 27.79 -39.49
N HIS A 242 -10.94 27.70 -40.82
CA HIS A 242 -11.36 28.77 -41.72
C HIS A 242 -12.78 28.58 -42.27
N GLY A 243 -13.53 27.61 -41.74
CA GLY A 243 -14.92 27.37 -42.14
C GLY A 243 -15.09 26.95 -43.59
N VAL A 244 -14.10 26.26 -44.15
CA VAL A 244 -14.19 25.69 -45.49
C VAL A 244 -15.13 24.49 -45.43
N GLU A 245 -16.27 24.62 -46.10
CA GLU A 245 -17.31 23.59 -46.20
C GLU A 245 -17.26 22.89 -47.57
N PRO A 246 -17.61 21.59 -47.69
CA PRO A 246 -17.66 20.91 -48.98
C PRO A 246 -18.58 21.60 -50.01
N GLN A 247 -19.65 22.24 -49.54
CA GLN A 247 -20.57 23.02 -50.37
C GLN A 247 -19.91 24.25 -51.00
N TYR A 248 -19.02 24.91 -50.25
CA TYR A 248 -18.27 26.07 -50.75
C TYR A 248 -17.34 25.65 -51.88
N VAL A 249 -16.59 24.56 -51.69
CA VAL A 249 -15.69 24.00 -52.71
C VAL A 249 -16.46 23.57 -53.96
N ARG A 250 -17.62 22.93 -53.80
CA ARG A 250 -18.49 22.56 -54.93
C ARG A 250 -18.95 23.78 -55.72
N ALA A 251 -19.35 24.84 -55.03
CA ALA A 251 -19.76 26.08 -55.68
C ALA A 251 -18.60 26.78 -56.41
N LEU A 252 -17.36 26.71 -55.89
CA LEU A 252 -16.17 27.17 -56.60
C LEU A 252 -15.95 26.36 -57.89
N HIS A 253 -16.06 25.03 -57.82
CA HIS A 253 -15.98 24.18 -59.01
C HIS A 253 -17.09 24.52 -60.02
N ASP A 254 -18.34 24.70 -59.58
CA ASP A 254 -19.45 25.10 -60.46
C ASP A 254 -19.24 26.50 -61.07
N ALA A 255 -18.44 27.36 -60.41
CA ALA A 255 -18.02 28.67 -60.90
C ALA A 255 -16.83 28.62 -61.87
N GLY A 256 -16.35 27.42 -62.24
CA GLY A 256 -15.23 27.21 -63.15
C GLY A 256 -13.85 27.27 -62.48
N LEU A 257 -13.79 27.48 -61.16
CA LEU A 257 -12.56 27.38 -60.39
C LEU A 257 -12.32 25.93 -59.99
N HIS A 258 -11.68 25.18 -60.88
CA HIS A 258 -11.21 23.82 -60.66
C HIS A 258 -9.73 23.80 -60.26
N ASP A 259 -9.24 22.64 -59.81
CA ASP A 259 -7.82 22.37 -59.56
C ASP A 259 -7.16 23.32 -58.55
N LEU A 260 -7.93 23.82 -57.58
CA LEU A 260 -7.43 24.64 -56.49
C LEU A 260 -6.68 23.77 -55.46
N GLU A 261 -5.50 24.22 -55.05
CA GLU A 261 -4.79 23.63 -53.93
C GLU A 261 -5.55 23.89 -52.61
N PRO A 262 -5.45 23.01 -51.58
CA PRO A 262 -6.11 23.21 -50.30
C PRO A 262 -5.84 24.60 -49.70
N SER A 263 -4.60 25.09 -49.81
CA SER A 263 -4.24 26.42 -49.33
C SER A 263 -4.96 27.55 -50.07
N GLU A 264 -5.23 27.39 -51.36
CA GLU A 264 -5.92 28.41 -52.16
C GLU A 264 -7.39 28.48 -51.79
N VAL A 265 -8.05 27.33 -51.59
CA VAL A 265 -9.41 27.26 -51.05
C VAL A 265 -9.51 27.98 -49.71
N VAL A 266 -8.55 27.73 -48.82
CA VAL A 266 -8.47 28.41 -47.52
C VAL A 266 -8.28 29.93 -47.68
N GLN A 267 -7.43 30.38 -48.60
CA GLN A 267 -7.24 31.81 -48.86
C GLN A 267 -8.52 32.47 -49.38
N LEU A 268 -9.23 31.83 -50.31
CA LEU A 268 -10.50 32.32 -50.82
C LEU A 268 -11.54 32.44 -49.71
N ALA A 269 -11.66 31.42 -48.85
CA ALA A 269 -12.55 31.44 -47.69
C ALA A 269 -12.17 32.52 -46.68
N LEU A 270 -10.87 32.66 -46.36
CA LEU A 270 -10.34 33.67 -45.43
C LEU A 270 -10.64 35.09 -45.92
N HIS A 271 -10.57 35.32 -47.22
CA HIS A 271 -10.87 36.61 -47.85
C HIS A 271 -12.36 36.81 -48.18
N GLY A 272 -13.22 35.84 -47.85
CA GLY A 272 -14.66 35.93 -48.05
C GLY A 272 -15.08 35.98 -49.53
N VAL A 273 -14.26 35.42 -50.43
CA VAL A 273 -14.56 35.38 -51.86
C VAL A 273 -15.76 34.47 -52.08
N ARG A 274 -16.87 35.02 -52.58
CA ARG A 274 -18.04 34.21 -52.88
C ARG A 274 -17.87 33.52 -54.23
N PRO A 275 -18.39 32.30 -54.41
CA PRO A 275 -18.32 31.62 -55.71
C PRO A 275 -18.97 32.43 -56.84
N GLU A 276 -19.99 33.22 -56.53
CA GLU A 276 -20.62 34.14 -57.49
C GLU A 276 -19.66 35.22 -58.00
N ASP A 277 -18.78 35.73 -57.13
CA ASP A 277 -17.83 36.79 -57.47
C ASP A 277 -16.73 36.27 -58.40
N ALA A 278 -16.37 34.98 -58.27
CA ALA A 278 -15.39 34.34 -59.14
C ALA A 278 -15.82 34.36 -60.62
N ARG A 279 -17.08 34.04 -60.93
CA ARG A 279 -17.62 34.14 -62.30
C ARG A 279 -17.53 35.57 -62.84
N MET A 280 -17.82 36.56 -61.99
CA MET A 280 -17.74 37.97 -62.36
C MET A 280 -16.30 38.40 -62.66
N TYR A 281 -15.32 37.99 -61.84
CA TYR A 281 -13.92 38.36 -62.04
C TYR A 281 -13.25 37.61 -63.20
N LEU A 282 -13.71 36.41 -63.52
CA LEU A 282 -13.20 35.60 -64.64
C LEU A 282 -13.82 35.99 -65.99
N GLY A 283 -14.76 36.94 -66.03
CA GLY A 283 -15.29 37.50 -67.27
C GLY A 283 -16.31 36.64 -67.99
N GLU A 284 -16.87 35.62 -67.31
CA GLU A 284 -18.01 34.86 -67.81
C GLU A 284 -19.30 35.61 -67.48
N THR A 285 -19.67 36.56 -68.33
CA THR A 285 -20.92 37.33 -68.19
C THR A 285 -22.16 36.44 -68.35
N LEU A 286 -23.17 36.75 -67.51
CA LEU A 286 -24.55 36.25 -67.42
C LEU A 286 -25.20 35.77 -68.72
#